data_AF-A0A8T2KNJ3-F1
#
_entry.id   AF-A0A8T2KNJ3-F1
#
_cell.length_a   1.000
_cell.length_b   1.000
_cell.length_c   1.000
_cell.angle_alpha   90.00
_cell.angle_beta   90.00
_cell.angle_gamma   90.00
#
_symmetry.space_group_name_H-M   'P 1'
#
loop_
_entity.id
_entity.type
_entity.pdbx_description
1 polymer ?
#
loop_
_entity_poly.entity_id
_entity_poly.type
_entity_poly.pdbx_seq_one_letter_code
_entity_poly.pdbx_strand_id
1 'polypeptide(L)'
;MHANKTQSNKYKYMNYMLLYFCISSGFSSVVALGASIICNKIPGLAPRQRTICQSRPDAIIVIGEGAQMGINECQFQFRNGRWNCSALGERTVFGKELKVGSKEAAFTYAIISAGVAHAITAACTRGTLSGCGCDKEKQGFYNQDEGWKWGGCSADIRYGLSFSKVFVDAREIKQNARTLMNLHNNEVGRKVRISPGSLQNCFQSYLGILAHDYILLKIKNTALTYKTP
;
A
#
# COMPACT_ATOMS: atom_id res chain seq x y z
N MET A 1 -49.75 47.79 -12.74
CA MET A 1 -49.06 46.67 -12.06
C MET A 1 -48.13 46.00 -13.06
N HIS A 2 -46.90 46.49 -13.22
CA HIS A 2 -45.92 45.89 -14.12
C HIS A 2 -45.01 44.96 -13.32
N ALA A 3 -45.39 43.68 -13.23
CA ALA A 3 -44.52 42.65 -12.70
C ALA A 3 -43.38 42.37 -13.70
N ASN A 4 -42.15 42.48 -13.20
CA ASN A 4 -40.89 42.48 -13.94
C ASN A 4 -40.66 41.18 -14.74
N LYS A 5 -40.85 41.23 -16.07
CA LYS A 5 -40.50 40.15 -17.03
C LYS A 5 -39.01 39.73 -16.97
N THR A 6 -38.16 40.53 -16.33
CA THR A 6 -36.73 40.31 -16.12
C THR A 6 -36.41 39.26 -15.04
N GLN A 7 -37.33 38.99 -14.10
CA GLN A 7 -37.09 38.02 -13.02
C GLN A 7 -37.21 36.56 -13.52
N SER A 8 -38.21 36.27 -14.37
CA SER A 8 -38.48 34.93 -14.91
C SER A 8 -37.35 34.42 -15.83
N ASN A 9 -36.74 35.31 -16.63
CA ASN A 9 -35.62 34.94 -17.49
C ASN A 9 -34.37 34.60 -16.67
N LYS A 10 -34.09 35.30 -15.57
CA LYS A 10 -32.94 34.99 -14.69
C LYS A 10 -33.02 33.58 -14.10
N TYR A 11 -34.20 33.12 -13.66
CA TYR A 11 -34.38 31.76 -13.14
C TYR A 11 -34.23 30.69 -14.24
N LYS A 12 -34.66 30.97 -15.48
CA LYS A 12 -34.42 30.08 -16.63
C LYS A 12 -32.93 29.98 -16.99
N TYR A 13 -32.20 31.09 -17.01
CA TYR A 13 -30.76 31.11 -17.27
C TYR A 13 -29.96 30.43 -16.14
N MET A 14 -30.35 30.61 -14.88
CA MET A 14 -29.74 29.92 -13.73
C MET A 14 -29.95 28.41 -13.77
N ASN A 15 -31.15 27.93 -14.16
CA ASN A 15 -31.41 26.50 -14.33
C ASN A 15 -30.65 25.89 -15.51
N TYR A 16 -30.52 26.60 -16.64
CA TYR A 16 -29.71 26.16 -17.76
C TYR A 16 -28.22 26.08 -17.39
N MET A 17 -27.72 27.04 -16.61
CA MET A 17 -26.34 27.03 -16.09
C MET A 17 -26.10 25.92 -15.06
N LEU A 18 -27.06 25.64 -14.16
CA LEU A 18 -26.97 24.54 -13.20
C LEU A 18 -27.03 23.16 -13.89
N LEU A 19 -27.88 23.00 -14.91
CA LEU A 19 -27.91 21.81 -15.77
C LEU A 19 -26.60 21.66 -16.55
N TYR A 20 -26.03 22.73 -17.10
CA TYR A 20 -24.72 22.70 -17.75
C TYR A 20 -23.60 22.33 -16.77
N PHE A 21 -23.65 22.84 -15.53
CA PHE A 21 -22.69 22.51 -14.48
C PHE A 21 -22.83 21.06 -13.99
N CYS A 22 -24.04 20.50 -13.94
CA CYS A 22 -24.28 19.09 -13.64
C CYS A 22 -23.85 18.16 -14.79
N ILE A 23 -23.97 18.59 -16.04
CA ILE A 23 -23.49 17.84 -17.22
C ILE A 23 -21.95 17.91 -17.32
N SER A 24 -21.31 19.01 -16.90
CA SER A 24 -19.85 19.14 -16.84
C SER A 24 -19.22 18.60 -15.55
N SER A 25 -20.00 18.38 -14.50
CA SER A 25 -19.63 17.56 -13.33
C SER A 25 -20.05 16.09 -13.51
N GLY A 26 -19.98 15.61 -14.75
CA GLY A 26 -19.77 14.19 -14.97
C GLY A 26 -18.44 13.80 -14.32
N PHE A 27 -18.46 12.89 -13.35
CA PHE A 27 -17.28 12.08 -13.07
C PHE A 27 -16.85 11.46 -14.39
N SER A 28 -15.79 12.02 -14.99
CA SER A 28 -15.40 11.70 -16.36
C SER A 28 -15.17 10.19 -16.46
N SER A 29 -15.99 9.50 -17.25
CA SER A 29 -15.81 8.08 -17.61
C SER A 29 -14.44 7.84 -18.27
N VAL A 30 -13.80 8.92 -18.76
CA VAL A 30 -12.42 8.97 -19.26
C VAL A 30 -11.39 8.61 -18.17
N VAL A 31 -11.63 8.95 -16.91
CA VAL A 31 -10.73 8.60 -15.79
C VAL A 31 -10.76 7.08 -15.51
N ALA A 32 -11.95 6.48 -15.60
CA ALA A 32 -12.13 5.02 -15.45
C ALA A 32 -11.52 4.24 -16.63
N LEU A 33 -11.60 4.77 -17.85
CA LEU A 33 -10.94 4.21 -19.04
C LEU A 33 -9.41 4.27 -18.92
N GLY A 34 -8.86 5.37 -18.38
CA GLY A 34 -7.43 5.52 -18.13
C GLY A 34 -6.88 4.49 -17.14
N ALA A 35 -7.57 4.26 -16.03
CA ALA A 35 -7.16 3.30 -15.00
C ALA A 35 -7.09 1.86 -15.53
N SER A 36 -8.11 1.41 -16.28
CA SER A 36 -8.15 0.05 -16.85
C SER A 36 -7.01 -0.17 -17.86
N ILE A 37 -6.72 0.81 -18.70
CA ILE A 37 -5.65 0.73 -19.70
C ILE A 37 -4.27 0.68 -19.01
N ILE A 38 -4.04 1.52 -18.00
CA ILE A 38 -2.77 1.57 -17.25
C ILE A 38 -2.55 0.24 -16.52
N CYS A 39 -3.53 -0.21 -15.73
CA CYS A 39 -3.42 -1.42 -14.92
C CYS A 39 -3.25 -2.70 -15.75
N ASN A 40 -3.78 -2.75 -16.97
CA ASN A 40 -3.58 -3.88 -17.89
C ASN A 40 -2.17 -3.90 -18.52
N LYS A 41 -1.51 -2.75 -18.64
CA LYS A 41 -0.17 -2.65 -19.21
C LYS A 41 0.97 -2.88 -18.20
N ILE A 42 0.69 -2.82 -16.89
CA ILE A 42 1.72 -3.06 -15.88
C ILE A 42 2.20 -4.52 -15.93
N PRO A 43 3.49 -4.77 -16.22
CA PRO A 43 4.02 -6.12 -16.25
C PRO A 43 4.13 -6.69 -14.82
N GLY A 44 3.81 -7.98 -14.67
CA GLY A 44 3.95 -8.70 -13.41
C GLY A 44 2.78 -8.60 -12.43
N LEU A 45 1.71 -7.87 -12.75
CA LEU A 45 0.48 -7.92 -11.95
C LEU A 45 -0.30 -9.21 -12.20
N ALA A 46 -0.63 -9.92 -11.12
CA ALA A 46 -1.55 -11.05 -11.13
C ALA A 46 -3.00 -10.59 -11.43
N PRO A 47 -3.90 -11.46 -11.93
CA PRO A 47 -5.27 -11.07 -12.29
C PRO A 47 -6.03 -10.35 -11.17
N ARG A 48 -5.99 -10.86 -9.93
CA ARG A 48 -6.64 -10.21 -8.77
C ARG A 48 -5.99 -8.87 -8.41
N GLN A 49 -4.67 -8.73 -8.57
CA GLN A 49 -3.98 -7.46 -8.37
C GLN A 49 -4.37 -6.42 -9.42
N ARG A 50 -4.66 -6.84 -10.66
CA ARG A 50 -5.17 -5.95 -11.70
C ARG A 50 -6.57 -5.43 -11.35
N THR A 51 -7.44 -6.27 -10.82
CA THR A 51 -8.76 -5.84 -10.32
C THR A 51 -8.65 -4.80 -9.22
N ILE A 52 -7.70 -4.98 -8.28
CA ILE A 52 -7.43 -3.99 -7.23
C ILE A 52 -6.86 -2.69 -7.82
N CYS A 53 -5.94 -2.79 -8.78
CA CYS A 53 -5.40 -1.62 -9.49
C CYS A 53 -6.51 -0.85 -10.22
N GLN A 54 -7.44 -1.53 -10.86
CA GLN A 54 -8.55 -0.90 -11.58
C GLN A 54 -9.50 -0.15 -10.63
N SER A 55 -9.73 -0.67 -9.43
CA SER A 55 -10.55 0.02 -8.42
C SER A 55 -9.79 1.12 -7.67
N ARG A 56 -8.47 0.97 -7.51
CA ARG A 56 -7.58 1.89 -6.79
C ARG A 56 -6.32 2.21 -7.61
N PRO A 57 -6.45 2.93 -8.73
CA PRO A 57 -5.31 3.24 -9.60
C PRO A 57 -4.36 4.26 -8.97
N ASP A 58 -4.84 5.08 -8.04
CA ASP A 58 -4.02 6.00 -7.24
C ASP A 58 -3.04 5.26 -6.32
N ALA A 59 -3.42 4.08 -5.82
CA ALA A 59 -2.61 3.29 -4.91
C ALA A 59 -1.44 2.57 -5.62
N ILE A 60 -1.55 2.26 -6.91
CA ILE A 60 -0.56 1.39 -7.58
C ILE A 60 0.85 1.99 -7.59
N ILE A 61 0.95 3.31 -7.69
CA ILE A 61 2.23 4.03 -7.65
C ILE A 61 2.88 3.88 -6.28
N VAL A 62 2.11 4.14 -5.21
CA VAL A 62 2.57 4.01 -3.81
C VAL A 62 2.96 2.57 -3.48
N ILE A 63 2.22 1.58 -3.98
CA ILE A 63 2.58 0.17 -3.82
C ILE A 63 3.90 -0.13 -4.52
N GLY A 64 4.11 0.40 -5.74
CA GLY A 64 5.36 0.26 -6.47
C GLY A 64 6.55 0.84 -5.71
N GLU A 65 6.40 2.04 -5.15
CA GLU A 65 7.41 2.67 -4.28
C GLU A 65 7.72 1.81 -3.06
N GLY A 66 6.69 1.28 -2.39
CA GLY A 66 6.87 0.39 -1.24
C GLY A 66 7.55 -0.94 -1.58
N ALA A 67 7.22 -1.53 -2.73
CA ALA A 67 7.87 -2.73 -3.22
C ALA A 67 9.35 -2.47 -3.55
N GLN A 68 9.65 -1.36 -4.22
CA GLN A 68 11.02 -0.94 -4.52
C GLN A 68 11.83 -0.71 -3.25
N MET A 69 11.22 -0.07 -2.25
CA MET A 69 11.82 0.15 -0.94
C MET A 69 12.21 -1.18 -0.26
N GLY A 70 11.33 -2.18 -0.32
CA GLY A 70 11.64 -3.53 0.16
C GLY A 70 12.75 -4.23 -0.62
N ILE A 71 12.82 -4.04 -1.94
CA ILE A 71 13.89 -4.59 -2.80
C ILE A 71 15.24 -3.94 -2.45
N ASN A 72 15.29 -2.62 -2.28
CA ASN A 72 16.50 -1.90 -1.90
C ASN A 72 17.03 -2.40 -0.55
N GLU A 73 16.12 -2.61 0.40
CA GLU A 73 16.49 -3.15 1.72
C GLU A 73 16.98 -4.60 1.61
N CYS A 74 16.34 -5.44 0.79
CA CYS A 74 16.83 -6.79 0.50
C CYS A 74 18.27 -6.76 -0.04
N GLN A 75 18.53 -5.93 -1.05
CA GLN A 75 19.85 -5.78 -1.65
C GLN A 75 20.88 -5.30 -0.62
N PHE A 76 20.49 -4.36 0.25
CA PHE A 76 21.34 -3.87 1.32
C PHE A 76 21.69 -4.97 2.34
N GLN A 77 20.70 -5.73 2.81
CA GLN A 77 20.89 -6.81 3.77
C GLN A 77 21.76 -7.94 3.21
N PHE A 78 21.54 -8.30 1.96
CA PHE A 78 22.23 -9.41 1.29
C PHE A 78 23.42 -8.97 0.43
N ARG A 79 23.93 -7.74 0.59
CA ARG A 79 24.99 -7.16 -0.25
C ARG A 79 26.28 -7.98 -0.32
N ASN A 80 26.60 -8.69 0.75
CA ASN A 80 27.80 -9.55 0.85
C ASN A 80 27.49 -11.05 0.65
N GLY A 81 26.25 -11.40 0.29
CA GLY A 81 25.81 -12.76 0.06
C GLY A 81 25.96 -13.18 -1.41
N ARG A 82 26.07 -14.50 -1.64
CA ARG A 82 26.02 -15.07 -3.01
C ARG A 82 24.69 -14.77 -3.72
N TRP A 83 23.61 -14.77 -2.95
CA TRP A 83 22.32 -14.23 -3.36
C TRP A 83 22.20 -12.85 -2.73
N ASN A 84 22.11 -11.81 -3.56
CA ASN A 84 22.18 -10.40 -3.16
C ASN A 84 20.95 -9.58 -3.58
N CYS A 85 19.83 -10.26 -3.86
CA CYS A 85 18.58 -9.65 -4.34
C CYS A 85 18.68 -8.84 -5.65
N SER A 86 19.83 -8.81 -6.35
CA SER A 86 20.05 -7.97 -7.54
C SER A 86 19.06 -8.24 -8.67
N ALA A 87 18.68 -9.49 -8.83
CA ALA A 87 17.74 -9.90 -9.87
C ALA A 87 16.27 -9.58 -9.52
N LEU A 88 15.97 -9.08 -8.31
CA LEU A 88 14.64 -8.54 -7.97
C LEU A 88 14.49 -7.15 -8.59
N GLY A 89 13.32 -6.84 -9.15
CA GLY A 89 13.05 -5.51 -9.72
C GLY A 89 13.58 -5.26 -11.14
N GLU A 90 14.43 -6.14 -11.69
CA GLU A 90 15.04 -5.99 -13.03
C GLU A 90 14.03 -5.79 -14.17
N ARG A 91 12.88 -6.48 -14.13
CA ARG A 91 11.80 -6.33 -15.12
C ARG A 91 10.57 -5.60 -14.56
N THR A 92 10.29 -5.78 -13.27
CA THR A 92 9.13 -5.22 -12.58
C THR A 92 9.24 -5.54 -11.09
N VAL A 93 8.84 -4.59 -10.25
CA VAL A 93 8.72 -4.78 -8.79
C VAL A 93 7.57 -5.72 -8.41
N PHE A 94 6.63 -5.96 -9.33
CA PHE A 94 5.47 -6.81 -9.11
C PHE A 94 5.69 -8.26 -9.58
N GLY A 95 6.58 -8.54 -10.54
CA GLY A 95 6.51 -9.80 -11.29
C GLY A 95 7.35 -10.97 -10.81
N LYS A 96 8.27 -10.79 -9.85
CA LYS A 96 9.24 -11.86 -9.54
C LYS A 96 8.74 -12.79 -8.44
N GLU A 97 8.02 -13.84 -8.85
CA GLU A 97 7.83 -15.01 -8.00
C GLU A 97 9.15 -15.79 -7.93
N LEU A 98 9.73 -15.87 -6.73
CA LEU A 98 10.88 -16.74 -6.51
C LEU A 98 10.39 -18.20 -6.50
N LYS A 99 10.82 -18.99 -7.46
CA LYS A 99 10.38 -20.39 -7.61
C LYS A 99 10.87 -21.31 -6.48
N VAL A 100 11.99 -20.94 -5.84
CA VAL A 100 12.65 -21.77 -4.81
C VAL A 100 12.16 -21.39 -3.41
N GLY A 101 11.81 -22.40 -2.62
CA GLY A 101 11.49 -22.27 -1.20
C GLY A 101 12.73 -22.11 -0.33
N SER A 102 13.32 -20.93 -0.30
CA SER A 102 14.53 -20.64 0.48
C SER A 102 14.31 -19.55 1.54
N LYS A 103 15.27 -19.38 2.45
CA LYS A 103 15.24 -18.34 3.49
C LYS A 103 15.27 -16.94 2.86
N GLU A 104 16.03 -16.81 1.79
CA GLU A 104 16.15 -15.61 0.95
C GLU A 104 14.81 -15.25 0.31
N ALA A 105 14.10 -16.26 -0.23
CA ALA A 105 12.76 -16.06 -0.75
C ALA A 105 11.80 -15.62 0.35
N ALA A 106 11.81 -16.29 1.50
CA ALA A 106 10.95 -15.94 2.62
C ALA A 106 11.21 -14.51 3.13
N PHE A 107 12.48 -14.08 3.21
CA PHE A 107 12.84 -12.71 3.53
C PHE A 107 12.30 -11.71 2.50
N THR A 108 12.42 -12.03 1.21
CA THR A 108 11.90 -11.20 0.10
C THR A 108 10.41 -10.92 0.24
N TYR A 109 9.60 -11.96 0.48
CA TYR A 109 8.15 -11.83 0.67
C TYR A 109 7.82 -10.93 1.87
N ALA A 110 8.51 -11.15 2.99
CA ALA A 110 8.33 -10.35 4.19
C ALA A 110 8.68 -8.88 3.98
N ILE A 111 9.87 -8.57 3.45
CA ILE A 111 10.34 -7.18 3.34
C ILE A 111 9.57 -6.38 2.29
N ILE A 112 9.12 -7.02 1.20
CA ILE A 112 8.26 -6.37 0.20
C ILE A 112 6.88 -6.06 0.81
N SER A 113 6.27 -7.01 1.55
CA SER A 113 4.98 -6.75 2.19
C SER A 113 5.06 -5.65 3.26
N ALA A 114 6.17 -5.60 4.00
CA ALA A 114 6.46 -4.52 4.94
C ALA A 114 6.63 -3.17 4.24
N GLY A 115 7.39 -3.12 3.14
CA GLY A 115 7.60 -1.93 2.31
C GLY A 115 6.29 -1.35 1.76
N VAL A 116 5.41 -2.20 1.23
CA VAL A 116 4.08 -1.79 0.77
C VAL A 116 3.23 -1.24 1.92
N ALA A 117 3.20 -1.91 3.08
CA ALA A 117 2.42 -1.43 4.22
C ALA A 117 2.93 -0.07 4.72
N HIS A 118 4.24 0.11 4.77
CA HIS A 118 4.90 1.35 5.16
C HIS A 118 4.56 2.49 4.18
N ALA A 119 4.74 2.27 2.88
CA ALA A 119 4.48 3.29 1.86
C ALA A 119 3.03 3.75 1.85
N ILE A 120 2.06 2.82 1.95
CA ILE A 120 0.63 3.15 2.03
C ILE A 120 0.35 3.98 3.29
N THR A 121 0.84 3.52 4.45
CA THR A 121 0.65 4.24 5.72
C THR A 121 1.20 5.67 5.64
N ALA A 122 2.41 5.84 5.10
CA ALA A 122 3.06 7.14 4.94
C ALA A 122 2.32 8.04 3.96
N ALA A 123 1.83 7.50 2.84
CA ALA A 123 1.04 8.24 1.86
C ALA A 123 -0.30 8.71 2.43
N CYS A 124 -0.99 7.86 3.21
CA CYS A 124 -2.22 8.23 3.92
C CYS A 124 -1.98 9.36 4.94
N THR A 125 -0.88 9.27 5.68
CA THR A 125 -0.50 10.27 6.69
C THR A 125 -0.15 11.61 6.05
N ARG A 126 0.46 11.61 4.85
CA ARG A 126 0.75 12.82 4.07
C ARG A 126 -0.46 13.37 3.30
N GLY A 127 -1.57 12.63 3.24
CA GLY A 127 -2.74 12.99 2.44
C GLY A 127 -2.53 12.87 0.93
N THR A 128 -1.49 12.15 0.47
CA THR A 128 -1.18 11.97 -0.96
C THR A 128 -1.91 10.78 -1.58
N LEU A 129 -2.51 9.91 -0.76
CA LEU A 129 -3.30 8.76 -1.21
C LEU A 129 -4.78 8.97 -0.85
N SER A 130 -5.67 8.74 -1.80
CA SER A 130 -7.11 8.93 -1.58
C SER A 130 -7.73 7.78 -0.78
N GLY A 131 -8.91 7.99 -0.19
CA GLY A 131 -9.65 6.93 0.51
C GLY A 131 -9.03 6.46 1.83
N CYS A 132 -8.03 7.19 2.36
CA CYS A 132 -7.46 7.00 3.68
C CYS A 132 -7.01 8.35 4.28
N GLY A 133 -6.56 8.34 5.53
CA GLY A 133 -6.09 9.54 6.21
C GLY A 133 -5.39 9.24 7.54
N CYS A 134 -5.38 10.23 8.42
CA CYS A 134 -4.81 10.12 9.76
C CYS A 134 -5.63 9.17 10.64
N ASP A 135 -4.96 8.59 11.64
CA ASP A 135 -5.61 7.83 12.70
C ASP A 135 -6.50 8.74 13.55
N LYS A 136 -7.82 8.53 13.42
CA LYS A 136 -8.86 9.33 14.09
C LYS A 136 -8.90 9.09 15.60
N GLU A 137 -8.42 7.95 16.08
CA GLU A 137 -8.44 7.63 17.52
C GLU A 137 -7.54 8.57 18.33
N LYS A 138 -6.52 9.17 17.68
CA LYS A 138 -5.58 10.09 18.32
C LYS A 138 -5.82 11.55 17.97
N GLN A 139 -6.74 11.83 17.05
CA GLN A 139 -7.09 13.20 16.69
C GLN A 139 -7.94 13.83 17.80
N GLY A 140 -7.46 14.93 18.38
CA GLY A 140 -8.21 15.68 19.38
C GLY A 140 -8.24 15.05 20.78
N PHE A 141 -7.44 13.99 21.03
CA PHE A 141 -7.27 13.48 22.38
C PHE A 141 -6.56 14.53 23.23
N TYR A 142 -7.21 14.88 24.34
CA TYR A 142 -6.74 15.87 25.30
C TYR A 142 -6.53 15.14 26.62
N ASN A 143 -5.30 15.08 27.10
CA ASN A 143 -5.03 14.54 28.42
C ASN A 143 -5.20 15.67 29.44
N GLN A 144 -6.32 15.68 30.16
CA GLN A 144 -6.63 16.69 31.19
C GLN A 144 -5.60 16.70 32.33
N ASP A 145 -5.04 15.54 32.67
CA ASP A 145 -4.11 15.38 33.79
C ASP A 145 -2.68 15.89 33.47
N GLU A 146 -2.30 15.87 32.19
CA GLU A 146 -0.94 16.22 31.74
C GLU A 146 -0.88 17.53 30.93
N GLY A 147 -2.01 18.19 30.67
CA GLY A 147 -2.08 19.53 30.08
C GLY A 147 -1.65 19.65 28.61
N TRP A 148 -1.43 18.54 27.91
CA TRP A 148 -1.07 18.54 26.49
C TRP A 148 -2.20 17.99 25.61
N LYS A 149 -2.28 18.52 24.40
CA LYS A 149 -3.22 18.09 23.35
C LYS A 149 -2.46 17.37 22.25
N TRP A 150 -2.99 16.26 21.76
CA TRP A 150 -2.44 15.65 20.55
C TRP A 150 -2.62 16.63 19.37
N GLY A 151 -1.52 16.88 18.66
CA GLY A 151 -1.48 17.69 17.45
C GLY A 151 -1.00 16.88 16.25
N GLY A 152 -1.35 17.34 15.05
CA GLY A 152 -0.88 16.78 13.78
C GLY A 152 -1.65 15.55 13.29
N CYS A 153 -1.04 14.84 12.34
CA CYS A 153 -1.59 13.65 11.70
C CYS A 153 -0.86 12.40 12.22
N SER A 154 -1.52 11.63 13.09
CA SER A 154 -1.00 10.31 13.48
C SER A 154 -1.25 9.31 12.35
N ALA A 155 -0.30 8.40 12.15
CA ALA A 155 -0.38 7.46 11.04
C ALA A 155 -1.34 6.29 11.33
N ASP A 156 -2.28 6.05 10.42
CA ASP A 156 -3.14 4.86 10.46
C ASP A 156 -2.42 3.63 9.90
N ILE A 157 -1.62 2.99 10.75
CA ILE A 157 -0.87 1.78 10.41
C ILE A 157 -1.85 0.63 10.05
N ARG A 158 -3.02 0.56 10.69
CA ARG A 158 -3.98 -0.54 10.46
C ARG A 158 -4.46 -0.54 9.01
N TYR A 159 -4.75 0.65 8.47
CA TYR A 159 -5.12 0.79 7.06
C TYR A 159 -3.99 0.29 6.14
N GLY A 160 -2.74 0.71 6.38
CA GLY A 160 -1.61 0.28 5.56
C GLY A 160 -1.35 -1.23 5.60
N LEU A 161 -1.46 -1.85 6.79
CA LEU A 161 -1.34 -3.30 6.95
C LEU A 161 -2.45 -4.04 6.20
N SER A 162 -3.69 -3.57 6.32
CA SER A 162 -4.86 -4.15 5.65
C SER A 162 -4.74 -4.06 4.13
N PHE A 163 -4.36 -2.89 3.61
CA PHE A 163 -4.20 -2.69 2.17
C PHE A 163 -3.05 -3.54 1.61
N SER A 164 -1.90 -3.58 2.30
CA SER A 164 -0.77 -4.44 1.93
C SER A 164 -1.19 -5.92 1.87
N LYS A 165 -1.97 -6.38 2.86
CA LYS A 165 -2.54 -7.73 2.85
C LYS A 165 -3.40 -7.98 1.62
N VAL A 166 -4.38 -7.12 1.35
CA VAL A 166 -5.29 -7.26 0.20
C VAL A 166 -4.53 -7.32 -1.12
N PHE A 167 -3.53 -6.47 -1.32
CA PHE A 167 -2.82 -6.40 -2.60
C PHE A 167 -1.69 -7.44 -2.75
N VAL A 168 -0.83 -7.59 -1.75
CA VAL A 168 0.35 -8.46 -1.83
C VAL A 168 -0.08 -9.93 -1.85
N ASP A 169 -1.09 -10.29 -1.04
CA ASP A 169 -1.57 -11.67 -0.95
C ASP A 169 -2.49 -12.03 -2.15
N ALA A 170 -2.96 -11.06 -2.96
CA ALA A 170 -3.86 -11.33 -4.08
C ALA A 170 -3.28 -12.23 -5.19
N ARG A 171 -1.96 -12.38 -5.27
CA ARG A 171 -1.31 -13.33 -6.18
C ARG A 171 -1.29 -14.78 -5.69
N GLU A 172 -1.47 -14.97 -4.38
CA GLU A 172 -1.35 -16.25 -3.68
C GLU A 172 -2.69 -17.02 -3.77
N ILE A 173 -3.00 -17.52 -4.98
CA ILE A 173 -4.33 -18.11 -5.30
C ILE A 173 -4.40 -19.62 -5.02
N LYS A 174 -3.30 -20.35 -5.23
CA LYS A 174 -3.30 -21.82 -5.17
C LYS A 174 -3.32 -22.30 -3.72
N GLN A 175 -4.10 -23.32 -3.39
CA GLN A 175 -4.10 -23.90 -2.04
C GLN A 175 -3.00 -24.96 -1.92
N ASN A 176 -1.74 -24.54 -1.83
CA ASN A 176 -0.60 -25.44 -1.63
C ASN A 176 0.33 -24.93 -0.51
N ALA A 177 1.22 -25.81 -0.03
CA ALA A 177 2.15 -25.50 1.05
C ALA A 177 3.02 -24.26 0.76
N ARG A 178 3.38 -24.05 -0.52
CA ARG A 178 4.17 -22.88 -0.95
C ARG A 178 3.39 -21.58 -0.77
N THR A 179 2.14 -21.54 -1.21
CA THR A 179 1.26 -20.38 -1.05
C THR A 179 1.01 -20.07 0.43
N LEU A 180 0.77 -21.09 1.25
CA LEU A 180 0.63 -20.90 2.70
C LEU A 180 1.89 -20.30 3.33
N MET A 181 3.07 -20.76 2.91
CA MET A 181 4.33 -20.20 3.36
C MET A 181 4.53 -18.76 2.88
N ASN A 182 4.20 -18.44 1.62
CA ASN A 182 4.28 -17.07 1.09
C ASN A 182 3.36 -16.12 1.88
N LEU A 183 2.10 -16.51 2.09
CA LEU A 183 1.13 -15.76 2.90
C LEU A 183 1.63 -15.54 4.32
N HIS A 184 2.21 -16.58 4.93
CA HIS A 184 2.82 -16.46 6.26
C HIS A 184 3.98 -15.46 6.26
N ASN A 185 4.90 -15.54 5.29
CA ASN A 185 6.04 -14.65 5.21
C ASN A 185 5.61 -13.19 5.01
N ASN A 186 4.61 -12.95 4.15
CA ASN A 186 4.01 -11.62 3.97
C ASN A 186 3.46 -11.09 5.30
N GLU A 187 2.76 -11.93 6.06
CA GLU A 187 2.21 -11.58 7.37
C GLU A 187 3.29 -11.27 8.42
N VAL A 188 4.38 -12.05 8.44
CA VAL A 188 5.54 -11.78 9.31
C VAL A 188 6.12 -10.40 8.99
N GLY A 189 6.29 -10.08 7.71
CA GLY A 189 6.76 -8.77 7.26
C GLY A 189 5.87 -7.62 7.74
N ARG A 190 4.55 -7.77 7.61
CA ARG A 190 3.55 -6.80 8.08
C ARG A 190 3.56 -6.61 9.61
N LYS A 191 3.93 -7.64 10.37
CA LYS A 191 4.00 -7.58 11.83
C LYS A 191 5.28 -6.99 12.39
N VAL A 192 6.28 -6.75 11.55
CA VAL A 192 7.49 -6.03 11.98
C VAL A 192 7.06 -4.64 12.44
N ARG A 193 7.49 -4.28 13.66
CA ARG A 193 6.99 -3.10 14.39
C ARG A 193 7.29 -1.81 13.62
N ILE A 194 6.33 -1.32 12.85
CA ILE A 194 6.36 0.01 12.25
C ILE A 194 6.10 1.01 13.39
N SER A 195 7.10 1.82 13.74
CA SER A 195 6.92 2.86 14.75
C SER A 195 6.33 4.11 14.08
N PRO A 196 5.30 4.77 14.65
CA PRO A 196 4.74 5.98 14.07
C PRO A 196 5.79 7.09 13.82
N GLY A 197 6.79 7.20 14.71
CA GLY A 197 7.90 8.15 14.57
C GLY A 197 8.96 7.81 13.52
N SER A 198 8.94 6.60 12.92
CA SER A 198 9.92 6.18 11.90
C SER A 198 9.43 6.38 10.46
N LEU A 199 8.18 6.82 10.26
CA LEU A 199 7.55 6.98 8.95
C LEU A 199 8.11 8.16 8.14
N GLN A 200 8.78 9.11 8.79
CA GLN A 200 9.23 10.34 8.13
C GLN A 200 10.63 10.28 7.53
N ASN A 201 11.51 9.32 7.88
CA ASN A 201 12.87 9.27 7.32
C ASN A 201 13.61 7.91 7.40
N CYS A 202 13.03 6.82 7.90
CA CYS A 202 13.84 5.65 8.26
C CYS A 202 13.15 4.30 8.03
N PHE A 203 12.72 3.98 6.81
CA PHE A 203 12.57 2.56 6.46
C PHE A 203 13.92 1.84 6.61
N GLN A 204 14.99 2.44 6.07
CA GLN A 204 16.35 1.89 6.15
C GLN A 204 16.91 1.86 7.59
N SER A 205 16.79 2.94 8.37
CA SER A 205 17.44 3.00 9.69
C SER A 205 16.75 2.16 10.78
N TYR A 206 15.48 1.78 10.61
CA TYR A 206 14.74 0.98 11.61
C TYR A 206 14.59 -0.50 11.25
N LEU A 207 14.55 -0.85 9.95
CA LEU A 207 14.51 -2.25 9.51
C LEU A 207 15.90 -2.88 9.39
N GLY A 208 16.96 -2.06 9.27
CA GLY A 208 18.30 -2.50 8.93
C GLY A 208 18.98 -3.54 9.83
N ILE A 209 18.56 -3.68 11.09
CA ILE A 209 19.18 -4.66 12.02
C ILE A 209 18.11 -5.47 12.75
N LEU A 210 17.12 -4.79 13.35
CA LEU A 210 16.10 -5.46 14.17
C LEU A 210 15.09 -6.26 13.34
N ALA A 211 14.80 -5.83 12.11
CA ALA A 211 13.85 -6.55 11.27
C ALA A 211 14.48 -7.75 10.59
N HIS A 212 15.76 -7.70 10.24
CA HIS A 212 16.45 -8.84 9.67
C HIS A 212 16.41 -10.06 10.62
N ASP A 213 16.85 -9.86 11.87
CA ASP A 213 16.87 -10.95 12.85
C ASP A 213 15.46 -11.39 13.26
N TYR A 214 14.53 -10.46 13.43
CA TYR A 214 13.13 -10.79 13.74
C TYR A 214 12.44 -11.57 12.62
N ILE A 215 12.55 -11.09 11.37
CA ILE A 215 11.95 -11.74 10.19
C ILE A 215 12.57 -13.13 10.02
N LEU A 216 13.90 -13.25 10.06
CA LEU A 216 14.56 -14.55 9.91
C LEU A 216 14.28 -15.49 11.08
N LEU A 217 14.20 -15.01 12.32
CA LEU A 217 13.83 -15.82 13.48
C LEU A 217 12.40 -16.37 13.35
N LYS A 218 11.44 -15.52 12.96
CA LYS A 218 10.06 -15.94 12.74
C LYS A 218 9.93 -16.91 11.56
N ILE A 219 10.62 -16.65 10.45
CA ILE A 219 10.68 -17.57 9.30
C ILE A 219 11.30 -18.91 9.70
N LYS A 220 12.41 -18.93 10.46
CA LYS A 220 13.06 -20.18 10.90
C LYS A 220 12.12 -21.03 11.75
N ASN A 221 11.39 -20.42 12.69
CA ASN A 221 10.40 -21.12 13.51
C ASN A 221 9.25 -21.70 12.68
N THR A 222 8.95 -21.09 11.53
CA THR A 222 7.88 -21.55 10.64
C THR A 222 8.34 -22.60 9.63
N ALA A 223 9.59 -22.55 9.16
CA ALA A 223 10.19 -23.63 8.37
C ALA A 223 10.24 -24.96 9.16
N LEU A 224 10.29 -24.90 10.50
CA LEU A 224 10.17 -26.07 11.37
C LEU A 224 8.75 -26.63 11.48
N THR A 225 7.71 -25.83 11.25
CA THR A 225 6.30 -26.25 11.31
C THR A 225 5.76 -26.76 9.97
N TYR A 226 6.36 -26.35 8.84
CA TYR A 226 6.01 -26.86 7.49
C TYR A 226 7.02 -27.86 6.92
N LYS A 227 8.03 -28.28 7.70
CA LYS A 227 8.70 -29.57 7.48
C LYS A 227 7.71 -30.68 7.85
N THR A 228 6.83 -31.04 6.93
CA THR A 228 6.16 -32.35 6.99
C THR A 228 7.19 -33.45 6.67
N PRO A 229 7.02 -34.65 7.25
CA PRO A 229 8.01 -35.73 7.30
C PRO A 229 8.58 -36.17 5.94
#